data_AF-A0A658NKZ9-F1
#
_entry.id   AF-A0A658NKZ9-F1
#
_cell.length_a   1.000
_cell.length_b   1.000
_cell.length_c   1.000
_cell.angle_alpha   90.00
_cell.angle_beta   90.00
_cell.angle_gamma   90.00
#
_symmetry.space_group_name_H-M   'P 1'
#
loop_
_entity.id
_entity.type
_entity.pdbx_description
1 polymer ?
#
loop_
_entity_poly.entity_id
_entity_poly.type
_entity_poly.pdbx_seq_one_letter_code
_entity_poly.pdbx_strand_id
1 'polypeptide(L)' 'GKACLDAGKHVFMEKPLALNARECEELVARDRSPDPVLMVGYVMRHDPLWTKFGQYLKNRTFGMPFQVSIWTEQYTD' A
#
# COMPACT_ATOMS: atom_id res chain seq x y z
N GLY A 1 11.21 -1.86 11.76
CA GLY A 1 11.09 -2.78 10.63
C GLY A 1 12.22 -3.78 10.56
N LYS A 2 13.40 -3.40 10.02
CA LYS A 2 14.52 -4.31 9.70
C LYS A 2 14.87 -5.31 10.82
N ALA A 3 15.19 -4.81 12.01
CA ALA A 3 15.56 -5.67 13.16
C ALA A 3 14.44 -6.67 13.55
N CYS A 4 13.17 -6.31 13.40
CA CYS A 4 12.05 -7.21 13.69
C CYS A 4 11.92 -8.32 12.63
N LEU A 5 12.06 -7.96 11.35
CA LEU A 5 12.06 -8.94 10.24
C LEU A 5 13.26 -9.90 10.36
N ASP A 6 14.44 -9.37 10.65
CA ASP A 6 15.67 -10.16 10.85
C ASP A 6 15.53 -11.12 12.05
N ALA A 7 14.70 -10.77 13.04
CA ALA A 7 14.34 -11.60 14.19
C ALA A 7 13.14 -12.54 13.93
N GLY A 8 12.65 -12.65 12.69
CA GLY A 8 11.54 -13.53 12.32
C GLY A 8 10.17 -13.08 12.83
N LYS A 9 9.95 -11.77 13.02
CA LYS A 9 8.66 -11.23 13.48
C LYS A 9 7.88 -10.57 12.34
N HIS A 10 6.56 -10.77 12.33
CA HIS A 10 5.67 -9.99 11.46
C HIS A 10 5.81 -8.50 11.78
N VAL A 11 5.78 -7.68 10.74
CA VAL A 11 5.93 -6.23 10.83
C VAL A 11 4.80 -5.57 10.07
N PHE A 12 4.04 -4.74 10.77
CA PHE A 12 3.15 -3.74 10.17
C PHE A 12 3.80 -2.35 10.31
N MET A 13 3.86 -1.59 9.22
CA MET A 13 4.41 -0.22 9.22
C MET A 13 3.41 0.77 8.65
N GLU A 14 3.19 1.88 9.36
CA GLU A 14 2.43 3.01 8.84
C GLU A 14 3.11 3.66 7.63
N LYS A 15 2.33 4.39 6.82
CA LYS A 15 2.86 5.15 5.69
C LYS A 15 3.53 6.45 6.18
N PRO A 16 4.62 6.90 5.53
CA PRO A 16 5.39 6.21 4.48
C PRO A 16 6.24 5.05 5.05
N LEU A 17 6.49 4.01 4.23
CA LEU A 17 7.25 2.81 4.65
C LEU A 17 8.65 3.16 5.19
N ALA A 18 9.33 4.12 4.57
CA ALA A 18 10.61 4.67 5.02
C ALA A 18 10.79 6.11 4.52
N LEU A 19 11.89 6.77 4.91
CA LEU A 19 12.15 8.16 4.55
C LEU A 19 12.69 8.32 3.12
N ASN A 20 13.27 7.26 2.56
CA ASN A 20 13.81 7.26 1.20
C ASN A 20 13.67 5.89 0.53
N ALA A 21 13.85 5.87 -0.79
CA ALA A 21 13.69 4.67 -1.61
C ALA A 21 14.67 3.54 -1.21
N ARG A 22 15.92 3.88 -0.90
CA ARG A 22 16.94 2.90 -0.49
C ARG A 22 16.54 2.14 0.77
N GLU A 23 16.01 2.86 1.76
CA GLU A 23 15.51 2.23 3.00
C GLU A 23 14.27 1.35 2.75
N CYS A 24 13.39 1.75 1.84
CA CYS A 24 12.26 0.91 1.41
C CYS A 24 12.77 -0.40 0.79
N GLU A 25 13.74 -0.33 -0.12
CA GLU A 25 14.34 -1.51 -0.75
C GLU A 25 14.99 -2.44 0.28
N GLU A 26 15.71 -1.89 1.26
CA GLU A 26 16.30 -2.67 2.35
C GLU A 26 15.26 -3.40 3.22
N LEU A 27 14.07 -2.83 3.41
CA LEU A 27 12.97 -3.47 4.13
C LEU A 27 12.32 -4.57 3.28
N VAL A 28 12.03 -4.29 2.01
CA VAL A 28 11.43 -5.26 1.07
C VAL A 28 12.34 -6.46 0.86
N ALA A 29 13.65 -6.26 0.78
CA ALA A 29 14.63 -7.35 0.67
C ALA A 29 14.66 -8.29 1.91
N ARG A 30 14.08 -7.87 3.04
CA ARG A 30 13.93 -8.67 4.27
C ARG A 30 12.54 -9.29 4.41
N ASP A 31 11.60 -8.96 3.53
CA ASP A 31 10.28 -9.58 3.54
C ASP A 31 10.40 -11.07 3.18
N ARG A 32 9.80 -11.93 4.00
CA ARG A 32 9.75 -13.38 3.82
C ARG A 32 8.33 -13.89 3.85
N SER A 33 7.38 -13.02 3.50
CA SER A 33 5.95 -13.35 3.43
C SER A 33 5.75 -14.71 2.74
N PRO A 34 4.95 -15.61 3.34
CA PRO A 34 3.97 -15.31 4.38
C PRO A 34 4.48 -15.34 5.84
N ASP A 35 5.73 -15.70 6.13
CA ASP A 35 6.21 -15.77 7.51
C ASP A 35 7.72 -15.47 7.67
N PRO A 36 8.12 -14.34 8.28
CA PRO A 36 7.25 -13.24 8.72
C PRO A 36 6.72 -12.39 7.55
N VAL A 37 5.57 -11.74 7.77
CA VAL A 37 4.96 -10.78 6.84
C VAL A 37 5.51 -9.38 7.09
N LEU A 38 5.88 -8.67 6.03
CA LEU A 38 5.97 -7.20 6.02
C LEU A 38 4.72 -6.59 5.37
N MET A 39 3.96 -5.80 6.13
CA MET A 39 2.76 -5.10 5.64
C MET A 39 2.87 -3.59 5.82
N VAL A 40 2.48 -2.83 4.79
CA VAL A 40 2.35 -1.36 4.86
C VAL A 40 0.89 -0.97 5.07
N GLY A 41 0.65 0.03 5.92
CA GLY A 41 -0.66 0.61 6.24
C GLY A 41 -1.34 1.36 5.10
N TYR A 42 -1.50 0.75 3.92
CA TYR A 42 -2.28 1.30 2.80
C TYR A 42 -3.79 1.10 3.03
N VAL A 43 -4.34 1.75 4.06
CA VAL A 43 -5.75 1.60 4.49
C VAL A 43 -6.76 1.85 3.37
N MET A 44 -6.45 2.76 2.44
CA MET A 44 -7.32 3.11 1.31
C MET A 44 -7.58 1.93 0.36
N ARG A 45 -6.77 0.86 0.38
CA ARG A 45 -7.04 -0.36 -0.39
C ARG A 45 -8.24 -1.16 0.13
N HIS A 46 -8.66 -0.91 1.38
CA HIS A 46 -9.78 -1.59 2.03
C HIS A 46 -11.02 -0.71 2.13
N ASP A 47 -10.92 0.57 1.76
CA ASP A 47 -12.08 1.45 1.71
C ASP A 47 -13.09 0.94 0.65
N PRO A 48 -14.39 0.87 0.97
CA PRO A 48 -15.41 0.35 0.05
C PRO A 48 -15.50 1.12 -1.27
N LEU A 49 -15.35 2.44 -1.24
CA LEU A 49 -15.39 3.28 -2.45
C LEU A 49 -14.21 2.94 -3.36
N TRP A 50 -13.00 2.84 -2.80
CA TRP A 50 -11.80 2.50 -3.58
C TRP A 50 -11.82 1.07 -4.10
N THR A 51 -12.32 0.13 -3.30
CA THR A 51 -12.50 -1.26 -3.73
C THR A 51 -13.48 -1.34 -4.91
N LYS A 52 -14.60 -0.62 -4.84
CA LYS A 52 -15.60 -0.59 -5.90
C LYS A 52 -15.08 0.10 -7.16
N PHE A 53 -14.37 1.22 -7.00
CA PHE A 53 -13.74 1.93 -8.10
C PHE A 53 -12.75 1.03 -8.85
N GLY A 54 -11.88 0.30 -8.13
CA GLY A 54 -10.97 -0.68 -8.71
C GLY A 54 -11.70 -1.81 -9.47
N GLN A 55 -12.86 -2.25 -8.98
CA GLN A 55 -13.70 -3.23 -9.71
C GLN A 55 -14.23 -2.65 -11.03
N TYR A 56 -14.71 -1.41 -11.05
CA TYR A 56 -15.21 -0.79 -12.30
C TYR A 56 -14.12 -0.64 -13.35
N LEU A 57 -12.89 -0.28 -12.95
CA LEU A 57 -11.76 -0.21 -13.86
C LEU A 57 -11.40 -1.60 -14.43
N LYS A 58 -11.29 -2.61 -13.57
CA LYS A 58 -10.97 -3.99 -14.00
C LYS A 58 -12.03 -4.57 -14.93
N ASN A 59 -13.30 -4.34 -14.62
CA ASN A 59 -14.43 -4.86 -15.38
C ASN A 59 -14.74 -4.05 -16.65
N ARG A 60 -14.02 -2.94 -16.90
CA ARG A 60 -14.31 -2.00 -17.99
C ARG A 60 -15.78 -1.59 -18.01
N THR A 61 -16.36 -1.34 -16.84
CA THR A 61 -17.79 -1.03 -16.69
C THR A 61 -18.22 0.18 -17.53
N PHE A 62 -17.30 1.10 -17.80
CA PHE A 62 -17.51 2.29 -18.63
C PHE A 62 -16.67 2.28 -19.92
N GLY A 63 -16.23 1.10 -20.38
CA GLY A 63 -15.33 0.95 -21.52
C GLY A 63 -13.85 1.00 -21.14
N MET A 64 -12.98 1.27 -22.13
CA MET A 64 -11.53 1.34 -21.92
C MET A 64 -11.19 2.65 -21.19
N PRO A 65 -10.53 2.59 -20.01
CA PRO A 65 -10.08 3.80 -19.33
C PRO A 65 -9.05 4.55 -20.20
N PHE A 66 -9.32 5.83 -20.47
CA PHE A 66 -8.36 6.72 -21.13
C PHE A 66 -7.68 7.69 -20.15
N GLN A 67 -8.35 8.02 -19.03
CA GLN A 67 -7.84 8.90 -17.99
C GLN A 67 -8.45 8.54 -16.63
N VAL A 68 -7.65 8.65 -15.57
CA VAL A 68 -8.10 8.60 -14.17
C VAL A 68 -7.53 9.81 -13.45
N SER A 69 -8.40 10.57 -12.78
CA SER A 69 -8.01 11.71 -11.95
C SER A 69 -8.56 11.50 -10.55
N ILE A 70 -7.71 11.70 -9.55
CA ILE A 70 -8.04 11.55 -8.13
C ILE A 70 -7.83 12.92 -7.50
N TRP A 71 -8.88 13.44 -6.88
CA TRP A 71 -8.85 14.70 -6.14
C TRP A 71 -9.08 14.37 -4.68
N THR A 72 -8.14 14.80 -3.83
CA THR A 72 -8.27 14.67 -2.39
C THR A 72 -8.17 16.05 -1.80
N GLU A 73 -9.25 16.51 -1.19
CA GLU A 73 -9.23 17.72 -0.38
C GLU A 73 -8.84 17.30 1.04
N GLN A 74 -7.70 17.80 1.51
CA GLN A 74 -7.36 17.69 2.93
C GLN A 74 -7.90 18.96 3.57
N TYR A 75 -8.96 18.83 4.37
CA TYR A 75 -9.34 19.90 5.29
C TYR A 75 -8.18 20.11 6.24
N THR A 76 -7.37 21.13 5.96
CA THR A 76 -6.38 21.67 6.87
C THR A 76 -7.00 22.92 7.49
N ASP A 77 -7.61 22.74 8.66
CA ASP A 77 -7.91 23.87 9.55
C ASP A 77 -6.61 24.49 10.09
#